data_AF-A0A9W9SIE3-F1
#
_entry.id   AF-A0A9W9SIE3-F1
#
_cell.length_a   1.000
_cell.length_b   1.000
_cell.length_c   1.000
_cell.angle_alpha   90.00
_cell.angle_beta   90.00
_cell.angle_gamma   90.00
#
_symmetry.space_group_name_H-M   'P 1'
#
loop_
_entity.id
_entity.type
_entity.pdbx_description
1 polymer ?
#
loop_
_entity_poly.entity_id
_entity_poly.type
_entity_poly.pdbx_seq_one_letter_code
_entity_poly.pdbx_strand_id
1 'polypeptide(L)' 'MHLMYTLGPDGKRVYTLKKVVDGKVSKSAHPARFSPDDKYSRHRVTLKKRYNLLLTQQPGIVISSSRSVRQLLTSVTEN' A
#
# COMPACT_ATOMS: atom_id res chain seq x y z
N MET A 1 13.70 -17.94 -3.51
CA MET A 1 14.02 -16.51 -3.33
C MET A 1 14.83 -16.32 -2.06
N HIS A 2 16.07 -15.81 -2.19
CA HIS A 2 17.00 -15.67 -1.05
C HIS A 2 17.01 -14.27 -0.43
N LEU A 3 16.56 -13.24 -1.18
CA LEU A 3 16.54 -11.87 -0.67
C LEU A 3 15.42 -11.69 0.35
N MET A 4 15.81 -11.27 1.55
CA MET A 4 14.92 -11.01 2.67
C MET A 4 15.05 -9.55 3.11
N TYR A 5 14.13 -9.08 3.94
CA TYR A 5 14.22 -7.76 4.57
C TYR A 5 13.59 -7.71 5.97
N THR A 6 14.02 -6.73 6.75
CA THR A 6 13.34 -6.24 7.96
C THR A 6 12.97 -4.76 7.77
N LEU A 7 12.05 -4.25 8.60
CA LEU A 7 11.72 -2.82 8.61
C LEU A 7 12.62 -2.11 9.62
N GLY A 8 13.35 -1.11 9.15
CA GLY A 8 14.14 -0.21 9.99
C GLY A 8 13.25 0.77 10.77
N PRO A 9 13.85 1.52 11.72
CA PRO A 9 13.13 2.53 12.52
C PRO A 9 12.55 3.67 11.66
N ASP A 10 13.13 3.93 10.49
CA ASP A 10 12.65 4.90 9.50
C ASP A 10 11.56 4.34 8.57
N GLY A 11 11.10 3.11 8.81
CA GLY A 11 10.12 2.41 7.97
C GLY A 11 10.67 1.92 6.64
N LYS A 12 11.98 2.08 6.35
CA LYS A 12 12.59 1.58 5.12
C LYS A 12 12.97 0.11 5.26
N ARG A 13 13.11 -0.55 4.11
CA ARG A 13 13.52 -1.96 4.05
C ARG A 13 15.03 -2.05 4.19
N VAL A 14 15.49 -2.83 5.18
CA VAL A 14 16.90 -3.22 5.32
C VAL A 14 17.03 -4.64 4.78
N TYR A 15 17.78 -4.79 3.69
CA TYR A 15 17.92 -6.06 2.97
C TYR A 15 18.97 -6.98 3.60
N THR A 16 18.72 -8.29 3.53
CA THR A 16 19.60 -9.31 4.09
C THR A 16 19.36 -10.66 3.41
N LEU A 17 20.31 -11.57 3.52
CA LEU A 17 20.15 -12.98 3.15
C LEU A 17 19.79 -13.87 4.35
N LYS A 18 19.90 -13.32 5.58
CA LYS A 18 19.61 -14.05 6.81
C LYS A 18 18.11 -14.23 7.02
N LYS A 19 17.69 -15.38 7.55
CA LYS A 19 16.29 -15.68 7.90
C LYS A 19 15.85 -15.07 9.23
N VAL A 20 16.80 -14.82 10.13
CA VAL A 20 16.59 -14.19 11.43
C VAL A 20 17.65 -13.11 11.62
N VAL A 21 17.23 -11.93 12.04
CA VAL A 21 18.10 -10.79 12.38
C VAL A 21 17.62 -10.27 13.73
N ASP A 22 18.51 -10.22 14.72
CA ASP A 22 18.22 -9.73 16.09
C ASP A 22 16.97 -10.36 16.72
N GLY A 23 16.83 -11.68 16.57
CA GLY A 23 15.67 -12.44 17.07
C GLY A 23 14.38 -12.25 16.27
N LYS A 24 14.34 -11.35 15.28
CA LYS A 24 13.18 -11.12 14.41
C LYS A 24 13.29 -11.92 13.11
N VAL A 25 12.20 -12.57 12.73
CA VAL A 25 12.11 -13.30 11.46
C VAL A 25 12.02 -12.31 10.30
N SER A 26 12.91 -12.45 9.32
CA SER A 26 12.92 -11.60 8.13
C SER A 26 11.84 -12.02 7.12
N LYS A 27 11.34 -11.05 6.34
CA LYS A 27 10.29 -11.27 5.33
C LYS A 27 10.91 -11.41 3.94
N SER A 28 10.28 -12.19 3.05
CA SER A 28 10.71 -12.26 1.64
C SER A 28 10.60 -10.88 1.00
N ALA A 29 11.66 -10.44 0.31
CA ALA A 29 11.66 -9.18 -0.43
C ALA A 29 10.81 -9.23 -1.70
N HIS A 30 10.46 -10.44 -2.15
CA HIS A 30 9.72 -10.64 -3.39
C HIS A 30 8.23 -10.81 -3.12
N PRO A 31 7.35 -10.24 -3.98
CA PRO A 31 5.92 -10.40 -3.85
C PRO A 31 5.51 -11.86 -4.08
N ALA A 32 4.34 -12.23 -3.55
CA ALA A 32 3.72 -13.52 -3.88
C ALA A 32 3.45 -13.59 -5.39
N ARG A 33 3.69 -14.76 -5.99
CA ARG A 33 3.44 -15.00 -7.42
C ARG A 33 1.97 -14.77 -7.73
N PHE A 34 1.69 -14.01 -8.78
CA PHE A 34 0.35 -13.93 -9.35
C PHE A 34 0.12 -15.12 -10.29
N SER A 35 -1.05 -15.73 -10.13
CA SER A 35 -1.51 -16.87 -10.90
C SER A 35 -2.94 -16.58 -11.36
N PRO A 36 -3.22 -16.52 -12.68
CA PRO A 36 -4.58 -16.33 -13.18
C PRO A 36 -5.54 -17.44 -12.73
N ASP A 37 -5.01 -18.65 -12.52
CA ASP A 37 -5.72 -19.85 -12.10
C ASP A 37 -5.86 -20.00 -10.57
N ASP A 38 -5.50 -18.97 -9.80
CA ASP A 38 -5.56 -19.02 -8.34
C ASP A 38 -7.02 -19.07 -7.81
N LYS A 39 -7.42 -20.29 -7.46
CA LYS A 39 -8.75 -20.65 -6.92
C LYS A 39 -9.12 -19.90 -5.62
N TYR A 40 -8.13 -19.40 -4.87
CA TYR A 40 -8.36 -18.73 -3.57
C TYR A 40 -8.44 -17.21 -3.68
N SER A 41 -8.40 -16.64 -4.88
CA SER A 41 -8.52 -15.19 -5.11
C SER A 41 -9.77 -14.59 -4.45
N ARG A 42 -10.93 -15.25 -4.59
CA ARG A 42 -12.20 -14.82 -3.96
C ARG A 42 -12.09 -14.77 -2.43
N HIS A 43 -11.52 -15.80 -1.82
CA HIS A 43 -11.38 -15.89 -0.37
C HIS A 43 -10.49 -14.77 0.19
N ARG A 44 -9.41 -14.42 -0.51
CA ARG A 44 -8.54 -13.30 -0.12
C ARG A 44 -9.27 -11.96 -0.17
N VAL A 45 -10.07 -11.71 -1.20
CA VAL A 45 -10.87 -10.48 -1.30
C VAL A 45 -11.90 -10.41 -0.17
N THR A 46 -12.61 -11.50 0.12
CA THR A 46 -13.58 -11.57 1.23
C THR A 46 -12.91 -11.31 2.58
N LEU A 47 -11.74 -11.89 2.85
CA LEU A 47 -10.97 -11.62 4.06
C LEU A 47 -10.59 -10.14 4.18
N LYS A 48 -10.05 -9.55 3.12
CA LYS A 48 -9.71 -8.11 3.12
C LYS A 48 -10.95 -7.24 3.38
N LYS A 49 -12.10 -7.58 2.79
CA LYS A 49 -13.36 -6.86 2.99
C LYS A 49 -13.82 -6.89 4.45
N ARG A 50 -13.75 -8.05 5.11
CA ARG A 50 -14.17 -8.22 6.52
C ARG A 50 -13.36 -7.37 7.50
N TYR A 51 -12.08 -7.18 7.22
CA TYR A 51 -11.17 -6.41 8.06
C TYR A 51 -10.98 -4.95 7.59
N ASN A 52 -11.83 -4.47 6.68
CA ASN A 52 -11.73 -3.12 6.11
C ASN A 52 -10.35 -2.80 5.48
N LEU A 53 -9.66 -3.81 4.94
CA LEU A 53 -8.33 -3.66 4.33
C LEU A 53 -8.38 -3.37 2.82
N LEU A 54 -9.56 -3.26 2.22
CA LEU A 54 -9.69 -2.84 0.83
C LEU A 54 -9.46 -1.34 0.73
N LEU A 55 -8.73 -0.91 -0.30
CA LEU A 55 -8.51 0.52 -0.58
C LEU A 55 -9.82 1.29 -0.76
N THR A 56 -10.86 0.64 -1.29
CA THR A 56 -12.20 1.23 -1.48
C THR A 56 -12.97 1.44 -0.17
N GLN A 57 -12.55 0.81 0.92
CA GLN A 57 -13.16 0.96 2.26
C GLN A 57 -12.42 1.98 3.12
N GLN A 58 -11.19 2.33 2.75
CA GLN A 58 -10.43 3.36 3.45
C GLN A 58 -11.00 4.73 3.10
N PRO A 59 -11.11 5.67 4.07
CA PRO A 59 -11.44 7.05 3.76
C PRO A 59 -10.45 7.48 2.69
N GLY A 60 -10.97 7.97 1.56
CA GLY A 60 -10.18 8.17 0.36
C GLY A 60 -8.85 8.78 0.74
N ILE A 61 -7.75 8.16 0.29
CA ILE A 61 -6.52 8.92 0.12
C ILE A 61 -6.96 10.04 -0.80
N VAL A 62 -7.34 11.17 -0.21
CA VAL A 62 -7.48 12.41 -0.91
C VAL A 62 -6.04 12.66 -1.29
N ILE A 63 -5.64 12.14 -2.45
CA ILE A 63 -4.62 12.82 -3.23
C ILE A 63 -5.28 14.18 -3.36
N SER A 64 -4.83 15.12 -2.54
CA SER A 64 -5.14 16.52 -2.71
C SER A 64 -4.50 16.88 -4.04
N SER A 65 -5.17 16.54 -5.14
CA SER A 65 -5.09 17.29 -6.37
C SER A 65 -5.58 18.68 -5.96
N SER A 66 -4.60 19.47 -5.56
CA SER A 66 -4.77 20.84 -5.15
C SER A 66 -5.58 21.56 -6.23
N ARG A 67 -6.68 22.14 -5.74
CA ARG A 67 -7.48 23.18 -6.37
C ARG A 67 -8.23 22.80 -7.64
N SER A 68 -9.53 22.60 -7.44
CA SER A 68 -10.58 22.95 -8.39
C SER A 68 -10.21 24.20 -9.19
N VAL A 69 -9.99 24.03 -10.48
CA VAL A 69 -9.78 25.11 -11.47
C VAL A 69 -11.01 26.04 -11.58
N ARG A 70 -12.13 25.73 -10.89
CA ARG A 70 -13.35 26.56 -10.89
C ARG A 70 -13.30 27.79 -9.99
N GLN A 71 -12.28 28.00 -9.17
CA GLN A 71 -12.22 29.20 -8.30
C GLN A 71 -11.47 30.39 -8.89
N LEU A 72 -10.95 30.30 -10.13
CA LEU A 72 -10.21 31.39 -10.77
C LEU A 72 -11.04 32.32 -11.68
N LEU A 73 -12.37 32.14 -11.76
CA LEU A 73 -13.21 32.94 -12.67
C LEU A 73 -14.20 33.89 -11.99
N THR A 74 -14.12 34.09 -10.66
CA THR A 74 -15.08 34.94 -9.92
C THR A 74 -14.46 36.16 -9.24
N SER A 75 -13.23 36.56 -9.58
CA SER A 75 -12.57 37.73 -8.97
C SER A 75 -12.22 38.85 -9.97
N VAL A 76 -12.93 38.94 -11.10
CA VAL A 76 -12.70 40.01 -12.11
C VAL A 76 -13.97 40.85 -12.36
N THR A 77 -14.94 40.85 -11.43
CA THR A 77 -16.14 41.70 -11.57
C THR A 77 -16.48 42.51 -10.32
N GLU A 78 -15.50 42.82 -9.46
CA GLU A 78 -15.68 43.85 -8.44
C GLU A 78 -14.42 44.74 -8.38
N ASN A 79 -14.66 46.02 -8.68
CA ASN A 79 -13.77 47.19 -8.80
C ASN A 79 -13.08 47.40 -10.15
#